data_AF-L0DWU9-F1
#
_entry.id   AF-L0DWU9-F1
#
_cell.length_a   1.000
_cell.length_b   1.000
_cell.length_c   1.000
_cell.angle_alpha   90.00
_cell.angle_beta   90.00
_cell.angle_gamma   90.00
#
_symmetry.space_group_name_H-M   'P 1'
#
loop_
_entity.id
_entity.type
_entity.pdbx_description
1 polymer ?
#
loop_
_entity_poly.entity_id
_entity_poly.type
_entity_poly.pdbx_seq_one_letter_code
_entity_poly.pdbx_strand_id
1 'polypeptide(L)'
;MIPLWFKLAYLAFIVVLVPVYSVEHGLVNFLWLSNVALLGGLLAAWLESARVASMVLLAVLLPELGWIVDFLGSLLLLGPTPLGVVDYMYNPEIALFVRLLSLYHLLLPFVLLWLVWRLGYDRAAWKLWIPIGLSILLLSFLFSSPERNVNWVWGPGGEPQEWMSPHAWLMVVMVFCAVLWWATHVLVGHVLRRVADRAPPRVR
;
A
#
# COMPACT_ATOMS: atom_id res chain seq x y z
N MET A 1 6.16 21.87 5.69
CA MET A 1 6.97 21.14 6.67
C MET A 1 6.14 20.15 7.47
N ILE A 2 6.68 18.96 7.66
CA ILE A 2 6.06 17.86 8.43
C ILE A 2 6.52 17.97 9.89
N PRO A 3 5.62 17.92 10.89
CA PRO A 3 6.00 18.05 12.30
C PRO A 3 6.96 16.94 12.76
N LEU A 4 7.94 17.29 13.60
CA LEU A 4 8.94 16.32 14.11
C LEU A 4 8.28 15.20 14.93
N TRP A 5 7.29 15.51 15.76
CA TRP A 5 6.58 14.50 16.56
C TRP A 5 5.98 13.39 15.68
N PHE A 6 5.46 13.75 14.51
CA PHE A 6 4.90 12.79 13.56
C PHE A 6 6.00 11.90 12.97
N LYS A 7 7.13 12.49 12.57
CA LYS A 7 8.29 11.75 12.05
C LYS A 7 8.82 10.73 13.06
N LEU A 8 8.89 11.13 14.33
CA LEU A 8 9.34 10.28 15.43
C LEU A 8 8.34 9.17 15.75
N ALA A 9 7.04 9.46 15.80
CA ALA A 9 6.00 8.45 16.03
C ALA A 9 5.96 7.41 14.91
N TYR A 10 6.06 7.85 13.65
CA TYR A 10 6.13 6.97 12.50
C TYR A 10 7.41 6.12 12.54
N LEU A 11 8.57 6.71 12.84
CA LEU A 11 9.81 5.97 12.99
C LEU A 11 9.72 4.91 14.10
N ALA A 12 9.16 5.27 15.26
CA ALA A 12 8.97 4.35 16.38
C ALA A 12 8.11 3.14 15.98
N PHE A 13 7.02 3.38 15.24
CA PHE A 13 6.19 2.30 14.71
C PHE A 13 6.98 1.38 13.76
N ILE A 14 7.77 1.93 12.84
CA ILE A 14 8.61 1.14 11.92
C ILE A 14 9.68 0.33 12.67
N VAL A 15 10.32 0.91 13.67
CA VAL A 15 11.35 0.24 14.49
C VAL A 15 10.78 -0.96 15.24
N VAL A 16 9.48 -0.96 15.58
CA VAL A 16 8.81 -2.12 16.17
C VAL A 16 8.35 -3.10 15.09
N LEU A 17 7.69 -2.61 14.04
CA LEU A 17 7.09 -3.45 13.00
C LEU A 17 8.14 -4.25 12.23
N VAL A 18 9.24 -3.62 11.80
CA VAL A 18 10.25 -4.27 10.96
C VAL A 18 10.84 -5.53 11.59
N PRO A 19 11.37 -5.52 12.82
CA PRO A 19 11.91 -6.73 13.42
C PRO A 19 10.83 -7.80 13.65
N VAL A 20 9.63 -7.40 14.09
CA VAL A 20 8.52 -8.33 14.35
C VAL A 20 8.10 -9.04 13.06
N TYR A 21 7.90 -8.30 11.97
CA TYR A 21 7.54 -8.86 10.66
C TYR A 21 8.67 -9.68 10.05
N SER A 22 9.93 -9.30 10.27
CA SER A 22 11.08 -10.05 9.79
C SER A 22 11.13 -11.44 10.41
N VAL A 23 10.82 -11.56 11.70
CA VAL A 23 10.78 -12.84 12.42
C VAL A 23 9.58 -13.67 11.98
N GLU A 24 8.38 -13.08 11.91
CA GLU A 24 7.15 -13.81 11.60
C GLU A 24 7.07 -14.23 10.13
N HIS A 25 7.29 -13.28 9.21
CA HIS A 25 6.97 -13.46 7.79
C HIS A 25 8.22 -13.59 6.91
N GLY A 26 9.40 -13.23 7.43
CA GLY A 26 10.64 -13.15 6.67
C GLY A 26 10.76 -11.86 5.85
N LEU A 27 11.96 -11.61 5.33
CA LEU A 27 12.30 -10.34 4.66
C LEU A 27 11.56 -10.12 3.33
N VAL A 28 11.17 -11.19 2.64
CA VAL A 28 10.40 -11.12 1.37
C VAL A 28 9.05 -10.43 1.60
N ASN A 29 8.50 -10.49 2.81
CA ASN A 29 7.25 -9.81 3.17
C ASN A 29 7.31 -8.29 2.98
N PHE A 30 8.49 -7.68 3.03
CA PHE A 30 8.62 -6.23 2.79
C PHE A 30 8.46 -5.84 1.31
N LEU A 31 8.32 -6.80 0.39
CA LEU A 31 7.94 -6.54 -0.99
C LEU A 31 6.43 -6.30 -1.18
N TRP A 32 5.59 -6.59 -0.18
CA TRP A 32 4.18 -6.17 -0.22
C TRP A 32 4.12 -4.67 -0.49
N LEU A 33 3.31 -4.26 -1.48
CA LEU A 33 3.19 -2.86 -1.88
C LEU A 33 2.78 -1.95 -0.71
N SER A 34 1.99 -2.47 0.23
CA SER A 34 1.64 -1.80 1.49
C SER A 34 2.84 -1.57 2.40
N ASN A 35 3.73 -2.57 2.56
CA ASN A 35 4.97 -2.41 3.33
C ASN A 35 5.94 -1.45 2.63
N VAL A 36 6.06 -1.51 1.30
CA VAL A 36 6.84 -0.55 0.51
C VAL A 36 6.28 0.87 0.70
N ALA A 37 4.96 1.03 0.67
CA ALA A 37 4.32 2.32 0.86
C ALA A 37 4.45 2.84 2.29
N LEU A 38 4.39 1.95 3.28
CA LEU A 38 4.59 2.27 4.69
C LEU A 38 6.03 2.76 4.94
N LEU A 39 7.05 2.08 4.40
CA LEU A 39 8.45 2.52 4.52
C LEU A 39 8.73 3.77 3.69
N GLY A 40 8.20 3.84 2.47
CA GLY A 40 8.35 5.00 1.60
C GLY A 40 7.60 6.23 2.12
N GLY A 41 6.51 6.05 2.87
CA GLY A 41 5.81 7.13 3.58
C GLY A 41 6.67 7.74 4.69
N LEU A 42 7.38 6.91 5.46
CA LEU A 42 8.37 7.38 6.43
C LEU A 42 9.49 8.16 5.72
N LEU A 43 10.04 7.61 4.63
CA LEU A 43 11.07 8.27 3.82
C LEU A 43 10.58 9.63 3.30
N ALA A 44 9.35 9.69 2.77
CA ALA A 44 8.75 10.91 2.28
C ALA A 44 8.58 11.96 3.38
N ALA A 45 8.18 11.54 4.59
CA ALA A 45 8.03 12.43 5.74
C ALA A 45 9.38 13.04 6.18
N TRP A 46 10.45 12.25 6.20
CA TRP A 46 11.78 12.72 6.59
C TRP A 46 12.42 13.62 5.53
N LEU A 47 12.37 13.20 4.26
CA LEU A 47 12.90 13.97 3.13
C LEU A 47 12.00 15.13 2.71
N GLU A 48 10.78 15.21 3.27
CA GLU A 48 9.72 16.13 2.84
C GLU A 48 9.50 16.09 1.31
N SER A 49 9.60 14.89 0.74
CA SER A 49 9.56 14.68 -0.71
C SER A 49 8.13 14.44 -1.20
N ALA A 50 7.55 15.46 -1.84
CA ALA A 50 6.28 15.39 -2.56
C ALA A 50 6.24 14.23 -3.56
N ARG A 51 7.37 13.97 -4.23
CA ARG A 51 7.51 12.91 -5.22
C ARG A 51 7.39 11.53 -4.60
N VAL A 52 8.14 11.25 -3.54
CA VAL A 52 8.07 9.95 -2.84
C VAL A 52 6.67 9.74 -2.27
N ALA A 53 6.12 10.74 -1.57
CA ALA A 53 4.76 10.69 -1.03
C ALA A 53 3.72 10.38 -2.14
N SER A 54 3.84 11.04 -3.29
CA SER A 54 2.95 10.81 -4.42
C SER A 54 3.09 9.41 -5.01
N MET A 55 4.32 8.89 -5.17
CA MET A 55 4.55 7.53 -5.68
C MET A 55 3.92 6.47 -4.78
N VAL A 56 4.17 6.55 -3.47
CA VAL A 56 3.62 5.55 -2.55
C VAL A 56 2.12 5.72 -2.33
N LEU A 57 1.57 6.93 -2.45
CA LEU A 57 0.12 7.11 -2.47
C LEU A 57 -0.50 6.39 -3.68
N LEU A 58 0.10 6.52 -4.87
CA LEU A 58 -0.37 5.83 -6.07
C LEU A 58 -0.31 4.32 -5.93
N ALA A 59 0.72 3.82 -5.25
CA ALA A 59 0.92 2.40 -5.00
C ALA A 59 -0.28 1.75 -4.33
N VAL A 60 -0.83 2.40 -3.31
CA VAL A 60 -1.70 1.74 -2.33
C VAL A 60 -3.03 2.43 -2.04
N LEU A 61 -3.31 3.64 -2.53
CA LEU A 61 -4.57 4.33 -2.18
C LEU A 61 -5.82 3.47 -2.43
N LEU A 62 -6.01 2.95 -3.66
CA LEU A 62 -7.19 2.13 -3.96
C LEU A 62 -7.14 0.74 -3.28
N PRO A 63 -6.00 0.00 -3.30
CA PRO A 63 -5.88 -1.25 -2.55
C PRO A 63 -6.19 -1.13 -1.05
N GLU A 64 -5.68 -0.10 -0.38
CA GLU A 64 -5.90 0.13 1.06
C GLU A 64 -7.35 0.50 1.35
N LEU A 65 -8.01 1.28 0.47
CA LEU A 65 -9.45 1.50 0.60
C LEU A 65 -10.24 0.20 0.44
N GLY A 66 -9.82 -0.69 -0.47
CA GLY A 66 -10.37 -2.04 -0.60
C GLY A 66 -10.18 -2.88 0.68
N TRP A 67 -8.97 -2.86 1.25
CA TRP A 67 -8.66 -3.51 2.52
C TRP A 67 -9.53 -2.98 3.66
N ILE A 68 -9.73 -1.66 3.75
CA ILE A 68 -10.60 -1.05 4.78
C ILE A 68 -12.05 -1.49 4.62
N VAL A 69 -12.59 -1.48 3.39
CA VAL A 69 -13.96 -1.95 3.13
C VAL A 69 -14.09 -3.41 3.55
N ASP A 70 -13.09 -4.22 3.24
CA ASP A 70 -13.07 -5.62 3.58
C ASP A 70 -13.01 -5.88 5.09
N PHE A 71 -12.12 -5.17 5.79
CA PHE A 71 -12.01 -5.23 7.25
C PHE A 71 -13.27 -4.78 7.97
N LEU A 72 -13.91 -3.70 7.52
CA LEU A 72 -15.18 -3.26 8.12
C LEU A 72 -16.29 -4.26 7.83
N GLY A 73 -16.32 -4.83 6.62
CA GLY A 73 -17.22 -5.91 6.26
C GLY A 73 -17.05 -7.13 7.15
N SER A 74 -15.81 -7.56 7.40
CA SER A 74 -15.51 -8.73 8.22
C SER A 74 -15.92 -8.55 9.68
N LEU A 75 -15.79 -7.33 10.21
CA LEU A 75 -16.29 -6.97 11.54
C LEU A 75 -17.82 -7.01 11.61
N LEU A 76 -18.52 -6.52 10.58
CA LEU A 76 -19.98 -6.54 10.52
C LEU A 76 -20.55 -7.96 10.38
N LEU A 77 -19.87 -8.82 9.63
CA LEU A 77 -20.24 -10.21 9.42
C LEU A 77 -19.78 -11.15 10.55
N LEU A 78 -18.99 -10.64 11.51
CA LEU A 78 -18.32 -11.42 12.56
C LEU A 78 -17.50 -12.59 11.96
N GLY A 79 -16.90 -12.39 10.80
CA GLY A 79 -16.27 -13.47 10.03
C GLY A 79 -15.71 -13.02 8.69
N PRO A 80 -15.25 -13.97 7.86
CA PRO A 80 -14.65 -13.66 6.56
C PRO A 80 -15.66 -13.04 5.59
N THR A 81 -15.14 -12.32 4.61
CA THR A 81 -15.89 -11.68 3.53
C THR A 81 -15.63 -12.40 2.21
N PRO A 82 -16.42 -12.12 1.15
CA PRO A 82 -16.12 -12.65 -0.17
C PRO A 82 -14.82 -12.14 -0.81
N LEU A 83 -14.25 -11.02 -0.35
CA LEU A 83 -12.99 -10.50 -0.94
C LEU A 83 -11.76 -11.21 -0.36
N GLY A 84 -11.83 -11.67 0.89
CA GLY A 84 -10.78 -12.45 1.56
C GLY A 84 -9.45 -11.73 1.76
N VAL A 85 -9.39 -10.40 1.59
CA VAL A 85 -8.15 -9.61 1.69
C VAL A 85 -7.65 -9.59 3.13
N VAL A 86 -8.59 -9.63 4.09
CA VAL A 86 -8.29 -9.56 5.53
C VAL A 86 -8.40 -10.89 6.26
N ASP A 87 -8.56 -12.02 5.56
CA ASP A 87 -8.75 -13.33 6.21
C ASP A 87 -7.59 -13.69 7.15
N TYR A 88 -6.36 -13.26 6.81
CA TYR A 88 -5.20 -13.45 7.67
C TYR A 88 -5.32 -12.73 9.04
N MET A 89 -6.16 -11.69 9.15
CA MET A 89 -6.45 -11.00 10.43
C MET A 89 -7.19 -11.90 11.42
N TYR A 90 -7.78 -13.00 10.94
CA TYR A 90 -8.49 -14.00 11.71
C TYR A 90 -7.72 -15.32 11.84
N ASN A 91 -6.56 -15.46 11.18
CA ASN A 91 -5.75 -16.68 11.24
C ASN A 91 -5.08 -16.82 12.63
N PRO A 92 -5.45 -17.81 13.47
CA PRO A 92 -4.90 -17.99 14.81
C PRO A 92 -3.42 -18.35 14.84
N GLU A 93 -2.84 -18.83 13.73
CA GLU A 93 -1.42 -19.17 13.62
C GLU A 93 -0.52 -17.93 13.61
N ILE A 94 -1.06 -16.78 13.16
CA ILE A 94 -0.35 -15.50 13.21
C ILE A 94 -0.59 -14.87 14.59
N ALA A 95 0.47 -14.54 15.32
CA ALA A 95 0.33 -13.97 16.66
C ALA A 95 -0.55 -12.71 16.65
N LEU A 96 -1.45 -12.57 17.65
CA LEU A 96 -2.39 -11.43 17.72
C LEU A 96 -1.67 -10.08 17.61
N PHE A 97 -0.52 -9.94 18.24
CA PHE A 97 0.28 -8.72 18.15
C PHE A 97 0.70 -8.38 16.72
N VAL A 98 1.09 -9.38 15.91
CA VAL A 98 1.45 -9.18 14.50
C VAL A 98 0.24 -8.76 13.68
N ARG A 99 -0.92 -9.38 13.91
CA ARG A 99 -2.18 -8.99 13.26
C ARG A 99 -2.57 -7.55 13.63
N LEU A 100 -2.39 -7.16 14.90
CA LEU A 100 -2.65 -5.77 15.34
C LEU A 100 -1.68 -4.77 14.69
N LEU A 101 -0.43 -5.14 14.44
CA LEU A 101 0.50 -4.28 13.69
C LEU A 101 0.02 -4.04 12.25
N SER A 102 -0.67 -5.02 11.64
CA SER A 102 -1.27 -4.85 10.30
C SER A 102 -2.39 -3.83 10.26
N LEU A 103 -2.92 -3.38 11.39
CA LEU A 103 -3.92 -2.29 11.43
C LEU A 103 -3.38 -0.95 10.92
N TYR A 104 -2.07 -0.84 10.60
CA TYR A 104 -1.57 0.30 9.85
C TYR A 104 -2.33 0.51 8.53
N HIS A 105 -2.89 -0.53 7.92
CA HIS A 105 -3.72 -0.46 6.71
C HIS A 105 -4.90 0.52 6.87
N LEU A 106 -5.47 0.60 8.09
CA LEU A 106 -6.54 1.55 8.40
C LEU A 106 -6.08 3.02 8.33
N LEU A 107 -4.80 3.29 8.58
CA LEU A 107 -4.26 4.65 8.71
C LEU A 107 -3.47 5.08 7.48
N LEU A 108 -2.76 4.16 6.84
CA LEU A 108 -1.79 4.43 5.77
C LEU A 108 -2.35 5.27 4.62
N PRO A 109 -3.51 4.97 3.99
CA PRO A 109 -4.00 5.78 2.88
C PRO A 109 -4.27 7.23 3.30
N PHE A 110 -4.77 7.45 4.52
CA PHE A 110 -5.05 8.78 5.05
C PHE A 110 -3.78 9.54 5.43
N VAL A 111 -2.79 8.83 5.99
CA VAL A 111 -1.46 9.39 6.25
C VAL A 111 -0.80 9.84 4.95
N LEU A 112 -0.82 9.01 3.91
CA LEU A 112 -0.23 9.34 2.61
C LEU A 112 -0.98 10.49 1.91
N LEU A 113 -2.31 10.51 1.99
CA LEU A 113 -3.12 11.66 1.52
C LEU A 113 -2.74 12.94 2.25
N TRP A 114 -2.57 12.89 3.58
CA TRP A 114 -2.15 14.03 4.37
C TRP A 114 -0.73 14.48 4.02
N LEU A 115 0.23 13.57 3.82
CA LEU A 115 1.58 13.90 3.35
C LEU A 115 1.53 14.60 1.99
N VAL A 116 0.77 14.07 1.03
CA VAL A 116 0.58 14.69 -0.29
C VAL A 116 -0.12 16.05 -0.17
N TRP A 117 -1.09 16.20 0.73
CA TRP A 117 -1.74 17.49 0.98
C TRP A 117 -0.76 18.54 1.54
N ARG A 118 0.17 18.13 2.43
CA ARG A 118 1.16 19.02 3.04
C ARG A 118 2.34 19.36 2.12
N LEU A 119 2.80 18.38 1.35
CA LEU A 119 4.01 18.49 0.51
C LEU A 119 3.70 18.86 -0.93
N GLY A 120 2.45 18.67 -1.36
CA GLY A 120 2.02 18.79 -2.75
C GLY A 120 2.03 17.44 -3.48
N TYR A 121 1.21 17.37 -4.53
CA TYR A 121 1.13 16.20 -5.41
C TYR A 121 2.03 16.39 -6.63
N ASP A 122 3.00 15.49 -6.81
CA ASP A 122 3.85 15.47 -8.00
C ASP A 122 3.15 14.70 -9.14
N ARG A 123 2.70 15.44 -10.16
CA ARG A 123 2.02 14.86 -11.32
C ARG A 123 2.90 13.96 -12.18
N ALA A 124 4.22 14.03 -12.04
CA ALA A 124 5.15 13.14 -12.74
C ALA A 124 5.47 11.87 -11.94
N ALA A 125 5.01 11.74 -10.69
CA ALA A 125 5.31 10.60 -9.83
C ALA A 125 4.95 9.25 -10.45
N TRP A 126 3.82 9.16 -11.17
CA TRP A 126 3.40 7.92 -11.82
C TRP A 126 4.43 7.39 -12.82
N LYS A 127 5.16 8.27 -13.51
CA LYS A 127 6.17 7.87 -14.52
C LYS A 127 7.34 7.12 -13.90
N LEU A 128 7.66 7.42 -12.64
CA LEU A 128 8.68 6.72 -11.88
C LEU A 128 8.09 5.54 -11.11
N TRP A 129 6.87 5.71 -10.56
CA TRP A 129 6.23 4.67 -9.78
C TRP A 129 5.90 3.44 -10.63
N ILE A 130 5.35 3.58 -11.83
CA ILE A 130 5.00 2.42 -12.66
C ILE A 130 6.20 1.48 -12.86
N PRO A 131 7.36 1.91 -13.39
CA PRO A 131 8.50 1.00 -13.55
C PRO A 131 9.02 0.45 -12.21
N ILE A 132 9.03 1.25 -11.14
CA ILE A 132 9.46 0.77 -9.81
C ILE A 132 8.52 -0.30 -9.27
N GLY A 133 7.21 -0.05 -9.31
CA GLY A 133 6.17 -0.97 -8.84
C GLY A 133 6.15 -2.26 -9.65
N LEU A 134 6.31 -2.18 -10.98
CA LEU A 134 6.44 -3.37 -11.84
C LEU A 134 7.68 -4.18 -11.49
N SER A 135 8.81 -3.54 -11.20
CA SER A 135 10.01 -4.23 -10.69
C SER A 135 9.76 -4.89 -9.34
N ILE A 136 9.02 -4.25 -8.42
CA ILE A 136 8.64 -4.86 -7.14
C ILE A 136 7.78 -6.10 -7.35
N LEU A 137 6.83 -6.09 -8.29
CA LEU A 137 6.02 -7.27 -8.62
C LEU A 137 6.88 -8.39 -9.21
N LEU A 138 7.83 -8.07 -10.09
CA LEU A 138 8.78 -9.05 -10.61
C LEU A 138 9.65 -9.64 -9.51
N LEU A 139 10.19 -8.81 -8.62
CA LEU A 139 10.97 -9.27 -7.46
C LEU A 139 10.09 -10.12 -6.52
N SER A 140 8.83 -9.75 -6.34
CA SER A 140 7.87 -10.55 -5.59
C SER A 140 7.74 -11.93 -6.22
N PHE A 141 7.56 -12.02 -7.53
CA PHE A 141 7.47 -13.30 -8.23
C PHE A 141 8.76 -14.14 -8.12
N LEU A 142 9.93 -13.50 -8.21
CA LEU A 142 11.22 -14.20 -8.17
C LEU A 142 11.63 -14.69 -6.77
N PHE A 143 11.24 -13.97 -5.72
CA PHE A 143 11.70 -14.23 -4.35
C PHE A 143 10.61 -14.75 -3.40
N SER A 144 9.34 -14.66 -3.78
CA SER A 144 8.24 -15.27 -3.04
C SER A 144 7.96 -16.69 -3.53
N SER A 145 6.99 -17.35 -2.89
CA SER A 145 6.53 -18.69 -3.27
C SER A 145 5.00 -18.70 -3.39
N PRO A 146 4.42 -19.73 -4.03
CA PRO A 146 2.98 -19.96 -4.05
C PRO A 146 2.34 -19.89 -2.66
N GLU A 147 3.01 -20.41 -1.64
CA GLU A 147 2.53 -20.43 -0.25
C GLU A 147 2.71 -19.08 0.44
N ARG A 148 3.69 -18.28 0.01
CA ARG A 148 3.93 -16.91 0.48
C ARG A 148 3.64 -15.92 -0.62
N ASN A 149 2.40 -15.90 -1.09
CA ASN A 149 1.96 -15.21 -2.31
C ASN A 149 1.94 -13.67 -2.19
N VAL A 150 3.13 -13.06 -2.08
CA VAL A 150 3.31 -11.62 -1.93
C VAL A 150 2.77 -10.88 -3.15
N ASN A 151 1.95 -9.85 -2.92
CA ASN A 151 1.26 -9.07 -3.97
C ASN A 151 0.40 -9.93 -4.91
N TRP A 152 0.00 -11.12 -4.49
CA TRP A 152 -0.85 -12.03 -5.27
C TRP A 152 -0.27 -12.43 -6.64
N VAL A 153 1.07 -12.44 -6.76
CA VAL A 153 1.78 -12.78 -8.00
C VAL A 153 1.70 -14.26 -8.38
N TRP A 154 1.14 -15.12 -7.53
CA TRP A 154 0.89 -16.54 -7.79
C TRP A 154 -0.59 -16.90 -7.92
N GLY A 155 -1.50 -16.05 -7.47
CA GLY A 155 -2.95 -16.25 -7.56
C GLY A 155 -3.73 -15.27 -6.68
N PRO A 156 -5.05 -15.13 -6.85
CA PRO A 156 -5.86 -14.21 -6.06
C PRO A 156 -6.08 -14.74 -4.62
N GLY A 157 -6.22 -13.84 -3.65
CA GLY A 157 -6.65 -14.21 -2.30
C GLY A 157 -5.64 -15.01 -1.48
N GLY A 158 -4.36 -14.98 -1.85
CA GLY A 158 -3.30 -15.68 -1.12
C GLY A 158 -3.05 -17.11 -1.59
N GLU A 159 -4.00 -17.73 -2.30
CA GLU A 159 -3.83 -19.06 -2.88
C GLU A 159 -3.26 -18.99 -4.30
N PRO A 160 -2.38 -19.94 -4.69
CA PRO A 160 -1.91 -20.03 -6.05
C PRO A 160 -3.03 -20.47 -6.99
N GLN A 161 -3.06 -19.88 -8.19
CA GLN A 161 -3.98 -20.31 -9.24
C GLN A 161 -3.38 -21.46 -10.07
N GLU A 162 -4.24 -22.32 -10.62
CA GLU A 162 -3.83 -23.45 -11.47
C GLU A 162 -4.37 -23.39 -12.92
N TRP A 163 -5.23 -22.41 -13.24
CA TRP A 163 -5.91 -22.31 -14.54
C TRP A 163 -5.07 -21.72 -15.68
N MET A 164 -3.88 -21.16 -15.40
CA MET A 164 -2.98 -20.57 -16.38
C MET A 164 -1.52 -20.65 -15.92
N SER A 165 -0.57 -20.41 -16.83
CA SER A 165 0.85 -20.43 -16.46
C SER A 165 1.16 -19.31 -15.44
N PRO A 166 2.08 -19.52 -14.49
CA PRO A 166 2.45 -18.48 -13.51
C PRO A 166 2.96 -17.18 -14.16
N HIS A 167 3.65 -17.29 -15.29
CA HIS A 167 4.12 -16.14 -16.06
C HIS A 167 2.96 -15.35 -16.69
N ALA A 168 1.93 -16.04 -17.20
CA ALA A 168 0.73 -15.37 -17.71
C ALA A 168 -0.02 -14.65 -16.60
N TRP A 169 -0.15 -15.29 -15.42
CA TRP A 169 -0.75 -14.66 -14.26
C TRP A 169 0.04 -13.43 -13.76
N LEU A 170 1.37 -13.52 -13.68
CA LEU A 170 2.22 -12.37 -13.36
C LEU A 170 1.97 -11.21 -14.32
N MET A 171 1.86 -11.47 -15.62
CA MET A 171 1.54 -10.42 -16.60
C MET A 171 0.17 -9.79 -16.37
N VAL A 172 -0.84 -10.59 -16.00
CA VAL A 172 -2.17 -10.08 -15.61
C VAL A 172 -2.05 -9.16 -14.41
N VAL A 173 -1.36 -9.57 -13.34
CA VAL A 173 -1.14 -8.76 -12.13
C VAL A 173 -0.40 -7.46 -12.46
N MET A 174 0.68 -7.53 -13.25
CA MET A 174 1.46 -6.38 -13.68
C MET A 174 0.63 -5.37 -14.47
N VAL A 175 -0.16 -5.83 -15.45
CA VAL A 175 -1.04 -4.97 -16.25
C VAL A 175 -2.14 -4.37 -15.37
N PHE A 176 -2.79 -5.19 -14.53
CA PHE A 176 -3.81 -4.74 -13.60
C PHE A 176 -3.28 -3.63 -12.68
N CYS A 177 -2.14 -3.85 -12.03
CA CYS A 177 -1.51 -2.86 -11.16
C CYS A 177 -1.11 -1.59 -11.91
N ALA A 178 -0.54 -1.69 -13.11
CA ALA A 178 -0.18 -0.51 -13.91
C ALA A 178 -1.41 0.35 -14.25
N VAL A 179 -2.51 -0.30 -14.67
CA VAL A 179 -3.79 0.38 -14.95
C VAL A 179 -4.36 0.98 -13.68
N LEU A 180 -4.34 0.25 -12.56
CA LEU A 180 -4.85 0.71 -11.27
C LEU A 180 -4.07 1.94 -10.75
N TRP A 181 -2.74 1.91 -10.82
CA TRP A 181 -1.90 3.04 -10.42
C TRP A 181 -2.11 4.26 -11.31
N TRP A 182 -2.27 4.05 -12.62
CA TRP A 182 -2.59 5.13 -13.55
C TRP A 182 -3.98 5.71 -13.29
N ALA A 183 -5.00 4.87 -13.07
CA ALA A 183 -6.35 5.32 -12.70
C ALA A 183 -6.34 6.11 -11.39
N THR A 184 -5.57 5.64 -10.39
CA THR A 184 -5.34 6.36 -9.12
C THR A 184 -4.71 7.74 -9.37
N HIS A 185 -3.73 7.84 -10.29
CA HIS A 185 -3.13 9.11 -10.67
C HIS A 185 -4.14 10.08 -11.28
N VAL A 186 -4.95 9.60 -12.22
CA VAL A 186 -6.01 10.41 -12.84
C VAL A 186 -7.01 10.89 -11.79
N LEU A 187 -7.46 10.00 -10.90
CA LEU A 187 -8.40 10.30 -9.83
C LEU A 187 -7.85 11.38 -8.88
N VAL A 188 -6.66 11.17 -8.31
CA VAL A 188 -6.03 12.11 -7.36
C VAL A 188 -5.78 13.45 -8.04
N GLY A 189 -5.25 13.45 -9.27
CA GLY A 189 -5.02 14.66 -10.05
C GLY A 189 -6.31 15.44 -10.36
N HIS A 190 -7.41 14.74 -10.58
CA HIS A 190 -8.73 15.35 -10.79
C HIS A 190 -9.30 15.98 -9.51
N VAL A 191 -9.27 15.25 -8.40
CA VAL A 191 -9.77 15.73 -7.10
C VAL A 191 -8.99 16.96 -6.65
N LEU A 192 -7.66 16.92 -6.72
CA LEU A 192 -6.82 18.03 -6.26
C LEU A 192 -6.99 19.30 -7.11
N ARG A 193 -7.22 19.17 -8.43
CA ARG A 193 -7.58 20.32 -9.28
C ARG A 193 -8.87 20.97 -8.81
N ARG A 194 -9.93 20.19 -8.64
CA ARG A 194 -11.23 20.71 -8.19
C ARG A 194 -11.18 21.38 -6.82
N VAL A 195 -10.37 20.86 -5.91
CA VAL A 195 -10.18 21.48 -4.58
C VAL A 195 -9.47 22.83 -4.71
N ALA A 196 -8.45 22.92 -5.56
CA ALA A 196 -7.75 24.18 -5.82
C ALA A 196 -8.68 25.23 -6.47
N ASP A 197 -9.51 24.83 -7.43
CA ASP A 197 -10.43 25.72 -8.14
C ASP A 197 -11.53 26.29 -7.23
N ARG A 198 -11.84 25.61 -6.12
CA ARG A 198 -12.87 26.03 -5.14
C ARG A 198 -12.31 26.80 -3.94
N ALA A 199 -10.99 26.90 -3.79
CA ALA A 199 -10.40 27.63 -2.68
C ALA A 199 -10.53 29.15 -2.92
N PRO A 200 -11.01 29.94 -1.95
CA PRO A 200 -11.01 31.39 -2.07
C PRO A 200 -9.57 31.89 -2.28
N PRO A 201 -9.37 32.98 -3.04
CA PRO A 201 -8.03 33.50 -3.27
C PRO A 201 -7.33 33.77 -1.94
N ARG A 202 -6.14 33.19 -1.76
CA ARG A 202 -5.33 33.43 -0.57
C ARG A 202 -4.97 34.92 -0.54
N VAL A 203 -5.57 35.68 0.38
CA VAL A 203 -5.13 37.03 0.71
C VAL A 203 -3.69 36.89 1.19
N ARG A 204 -2.75 37.44 0.42
CA ARG A 204 -1.33 37.51 0.78
C ARG A 204 -1.10 38.61 1.80
#